data_AF-A0A9P5X488-F1
#
_entry.id   AF-A0A9P5X488-F1
#
_cell.length_a   1.000
_cell.length_b   1.000
_cell.length_c   1.000
_cell.angle_alpha   90.00
_cell.angle_beta   90.00
_cell.angle_gamma   90.00
#
_symmetry.space_group_name_H-M   'P 1'
#
loop_
_entity.id
_entity.type
_entity.pdbx_description
1 polymer ?
#
loop_
_entity_poly.entity_id
_entity_poly.type
_entity_poly.pdbx_seq_one_letter_code
_entity_poly.pdbx_strand_id
1 'polypeptide(L)'
;MTKTMRTYEYKVSQFAKKLDIQRTHERQAKEAENRASVVLGTRAHEEAELCPTETLEISELGMSVRVPGDTNYGIGQVEEGILFEELPKETAKLDAFSKLINLQNANAKGIAYENKREIILEFSTPSNPFDPGAPRFKVHLTTFKSDLIHRRAKILHYLNSKDQDRYEVILPRPALEPGSVDGELVI
;
A
#
# COMPACT_ATOMS: atom_id res chain seq x y z
N MET A 1 42.22 -40.86 -32.94
CA MET A 1 42.82 -40.34 -31.68
C MET A 1 42.55 -38.85 -31.40
N THR A 2 41.80 -38.12 -32.24
CA THR A 2 41.66 -36.65 -32.14
C THR A 2 40.48 -36.15 -31.28
N LYS A 3 39.43 -36.96 -31.11
CA LYS A 3 38.22 -36.55 -30.36
C LYS A 3 38.39 -36.58 -28.84
N THR A 4 39.24 -37.47 -28.33
CA THR A 4 39.55 -37.60 -26.89
C THR A 4 40.54 -36.54 -26.40
N MET A 5 41.47 -36.07 -27.23
CA MET A 5 42.36 -34.96 -26.84
C MET A 5 41.62 -33.63 -26.71
N ARG A 6 40.71 -33.31 -27.64
CA ARG A 6 39.91 -32.06 -27.57
C ARG A 6 39.05 -31.96 -26.31
N THR A 7 38.51 -33.08 -25.81
CA THR A 7 37.70 -33.07 -24.58
C THR A 7 38.56 -32.89 -23.33
N TYR A 8 39.81 -33.37 -23.34
CA TYR A 8 40.76 -33.14 -22.25
C TYR A 8 41.19 -31.67 -22.17
N GLU A 9 41.55 -31.07 -23.30
CA GLU A 9 41.92 -29.64 -23.39
C GLU A 9 40.77 -28.73 -22.92
N TYR A 10 39.53 -29.05 -23.32
CA TYR A 10 38.34 -28.33 -22.85
C TYR A 10 38.19 -28.41 -21.32
N LYS A 11 38.36 -29.60 -20.73
CA LYS A 11 38.27 -29.78 -19.27
C LYS A 11 39.36 -29.01 -18.52
N VAL A 12 40.59 -29.02 -19.04
CA VAL A 12 41.71 -28.24 -18.47
C VAL A 12 41.44 -26.74 -18.53
N SER A 13 40.93 -26.24 -19.67
CA SER A 13 40.53 -24.84 -19.82
C SER A 13 39.41 -24.44 -18.85
N GLN A 14 38.38 -25.29 -18.68
CA GLN A 14 37.29 -25.05 -17.73
C GLN A 14 37.79 -25.04 -16.28
N PHE A 15 38.72 -25.93 -15.92
CA PHE A 15 39.32 -25.95 -14.60
C PHE A 15 40.14 -24.68 -14.32
N ALA A 16 40.95 -24.24 -15.29
CA ALA A 16 41.71 -22.99 -15.19
C ALA A 16 40.79 -21.77 -15.00
N LYS A 17 39.69 -21.69 -15.75
CA LYS A 17 38.68 -20.62 -15.60
C LYS A 17 38.05 -20.62 -14.21
N LYS A 18 37.66 -21.79 -13.70
CA LYS A 18 37.09 -21.90 -12.34
C LYS A 18 38.07 -21.45 -11.27
N LEU A 19 39.33 -21.82 -11.42
CA LEU A 19 40.38 -21.44 -10.47
C LEU A 19 40.66 -19.94 -10.50
N ASP A 20 40.60 -19.31 -11.68
CA ASP A 20 40.77 -17.87 -11.83
C ASP A 20 39.58 -17.08 -11.26
N ILE A 21 38.35 -17.57 -11.47
CA ILE A 21 37.14 -17.03 -10.84
C ILE A 21 37.27 -17.07 -9.32
N GLN A 22 37.70 -18.21 -8.76
CA GLN A 22 37.87 -18.38 -7.32
C GLN A 22 38.90 -17.38 -6.75
N ARG A 23 40.06 -17.24 -7.39
CA ARG A 23 41.08 -16.25 -7.01
C ARG A 23 40.57 -14.81 -7.10
N THR A 24 39.65 -14.54 -8.01
CA THR A 24 39.06 -13.21 -8.17
C THR A 24 38.07 -12.91 -7.05
N HIS A 25 37.24 -13.88 -6.65
CA HIS A 25 36.39 -13.75 -5.47
C HIS A 25 37.18 -13.59 -4.17
N GLU A 26 38.26 -14.34 -4.00
CA GLU A 26 39.13 -14.20 -2.82
C GLU A 26 39.79 -12.81 -2.75
N ARG A 27 40.21 -12.24 -3.89
CA ARG A 27 40.72 -10.86 -3.94
C ARG A 27 39.63 -9.85 -3.60
N GLN A 28 38.43 -9.99 -4.18
CA GLN A 28 37.31 -9.10 -3.91
C GLN A 28 36.87 -9.15 -2.43
N ALA A 29 36.87 -10.34 -1.79
CA ALA A 29 36.55 -10.47 -0.38
C ALA A 29 37.58 -9.74 0.51
N LYS A 30 38.87 -9.94 0.24
CA LYS A 30 39.95 -9.24 0.96
C LYS A 30 39.93 -7.73 0.72
N GLU A 31 39.60 -7.30 -0.49
CA GLU A 31 39.44 -5.88 -0.81
C GLU A 31 38.21 -5.30 -0.12
N ALA A 32 37.09 -6.03 -0.05
CA ALA A 32 35.88 -5.61 0.63
C ALA A 32 36.09 -5.48 2.15
N GLU A 33 36.83 -6.40 2.76
CA GLU A 33 37.21 -6.32 4.18
C GLU A 33 38.10 -5.09 4.49
N ASN A 34 38.95 -4.69 3.53
CA ASN A 34 39.87 -3.55 3.69
C ASN A 34 39.33 -2.23 3.14
N ARG A 35 38.18 -2.23 2.46
CA ARG A 35 37.58 -1.04 1.88
C ARG A 35 36.87 -0.26 2.98
N ALA A 36 37.34 0.96 3.24
CA ALA A 36 36.65 1.89 4.13
C ALA A 36 35.25 2.18 3.59
N SER A 37 34.27 2.31 4.50
CA SER A 37 32.91 2.65 4.09
C SER A 37 32.88 4.07 3.52
N VAL A 38 32.12 4.27 2.44
CA VAL A 38 32.04 5.59 1.77
C VAL A 38 31.33 6.62 2.65
N VAL A 39 30.44 6.16 3.54
CA VAL A 39 29.61 7.02 4.38
C VAL A 39 30.31 7.39 5.70
N LEU A 40 31.02 6.45 6.33
CA LEU A 40 31.62 6.65 7.66
C LEU A 40 33.14 6.82 7.62
N GLY A 41 33.80 6.47 6.50
CA GLY A 41 35.25 6.63 6.32
C GLY A 41 36.10 5.65 7.14
N THR A 42 35.47 4.84 7.99
CA THR A 42 36.10 3.85 8.88
C THR A 42 36.03 2.44 8.30
N ARG A 43 36.90 1.55 8.78
CA ARG A 43 36.86 0.13 8.44
C ARG A 43 35.82 -0.59 9.30
N ALA A 44 35.25 -1.68 8.80
CA ALA A 44 34.20 -2.44 9.50
C ALA A 44 34.60 -2.93 10.91
N HIS A 45 35.89 -3.13 11.18
CA HIS A 45 36.38 -3.53 12.51
C HIS A 45 36.55 -2.35 13.48
N GLU A 46 36.69 -1.11 12.98
CA GLU A 46 36.80 0.10 13.80
C GLU A 46 35.42 0.62 14.22
N GLU A 47 34.38 0.33 13.44
CA GLU A 47 32.99 0.75 13.72
C GLU A 47 32.42 0.12 15.01
N ALA A 48 32.90 -1.06 15.41
CA ALA A 48 32.45 -1.73 16.63
C ALA A 48 32.96 -1.06 17.92
N GLU A 49 34.01 -0.24 17.85
CA GLU A 49 34.61 0.43 19.01
C GLU A 49 34.05 1.82 19.26
N LEU A 50 33.33 2.43 18.30
CA LEU A 50 32.95 3.84 18.36
C LEU A 50 31.64 4.16 19.10
N CYS A 51 30.83 3.16 19.48
CA CYS A 51 29.58 3.38 20.19
C CYS A 51 29.56 2.66 21.54
N PRO A 52 29.60 3.37 22.68
CA PRO A 52 29.35 2.75 23.97
C PRO A 52 27.87 2.31 24.03
N THR A 53 27.62 1.05 23.68
CA THR A 53 26.29 0.44 23.84
C THR A 53 26.22 -0.21 25.21
N GLU A 54 25.38 0.34 26.09
CA GLU A 54 25.01 -0.36 27.32
C GLU A 54 24.00 -1.45 26.97
N THR A 55 24.25 -2.66 27.46
CA THR A 55 23.33 -3.79 27.24
C THR A 55 22.42 -3.87 28.45
N LEU A 56 21.14 -3.56 28.28
CA LEU A 56 20.14 -3.72 29.33
C LEU A 56 19.52 -5.12 29.22
N GLU A 57 19.62 -5.88 30.30
CA GLU A 57 18.99 -7.19 30.44
C GLU A 57 17.55 -6.99 30.92
N ILE A 58 16.56 -7.22 30.05
CA ILE A 58 15.15 -7.20 30.45
C ILE A 58 14.81 -8.59 30.99
N SER A 59 14.94 -8.74 32.30
CA SER A 59 14.80 -10.01 33.03
C SER A 59 13.42 -10.66 32.88
N GLU A 60 12.37 -9.92 32.54
CA GLU A 60 11.01 -10.45 32.37
C GLU A 60 10.79 -11.19 31.04
N LEU A 61 11.61 -10.93 30.02
CA LEU A 61 11.44 -11.49 28.67
C LEU A 61 12.64 -12.33 28.19
N GLY A 62 13.72 -12.40 28.98
CA GLY A 62 14.95 -13.10 28.60
C GLY A 62 15.60 -12.53 27.33
N MET A 63 15.35 -11.25 27.04
CA MET A 63 15.87 -10.54 25.87
C MET A 63 16.85 -9.47 26.33
N SER A 64 18.05 -9.46 25.75
CA SER A 64 19.02 -8.37 25.91
C SER A 64 18.87 -7.39 24.74
N VAL A 65 18.54 -6.14 25.06
CA VAL A 65 18.44 -5.06 24.07
C VAL A 65 19.61 -4.11 24.29
N ARG A 66 20.38 -3.87 23.23
CA ARG A 66 21.44 -2.85 23.26
C ARG A 66 20.80 -1.49 23.10
N VAL A 67 20.89 -0.65 24.12
CA VAL A 67 20.40 0.73 24.09
C VAL A 67 21.62 1.66 24.08
N PRO A 68 21.71 2.63 23.16
CA PRO A 68 22.77 3.63 23.19
C PRO A 68 22.76 4.37 24.55
N GLY A 69 23.93 4.54 25.17
CA GLY A 69 24.04 5.17 26.50
C GLY A 69 23.70 6.66 26.52
N ASP A 70 23.80 7.34 25.37
CA ASP A 70 23.40 8.72 25.23
C ASP A 70 21.91 8.81 24.89
N THR A 71 21.04 8.74 25.90
CA THR A 71 19.60 9.04 25.75
C THR A 71 19.32 10.53 25.58
N ASN A 72 20.36 11.33 25.28
CA ASN A 72 20.28 12.76 25.07
C ASN A 72 19.73 13.07 23.66
N TYR A 73 18.48 12.68 23.39
CA TYR A 73 17.73 13.12 22.22
C TYR A 73 17.33 14.60 22.28
N GLY A 74 17.94 15.39 23.19
CA GLY A 74 17.59 16.78 23.45
C GLY A 74 16.24 16.95 24.17
N ILE A 75 15.67 15.88 24.72
CA ILE A 75 14.36 15.89 25.37
C ILE A 75 14.58 16.27 26.83
N GLY A 76 14.04 17.43 27.23
CA GLY A 76 14.11 17.87 28.64
C GLY A 76 13.21 17.04 29.55
N GLN A 77 13.47 17.04 30.87
CA GLN A 77 12.64 16.34 31.87
C GLN A 77 11.15 16.72 31.80
N VAL A 78 10.84 17.94 31.36
CA VAL A 78 9.47 18.42 31.18
C VAL A 78 8.82 17.80 29.93
N GLU A 79 9.59 17.63 28.86
CA GLU A 79 9.11 17.06 27.59
C GLU A 79 8.97 15.54 27.69
N GLU A 80 9.78 14.88 28.52
CA GLU A 80 9.71 13.44 28.80
C GLU A 80 8.31 13.04 29.29
N GLY A 81 7.73 13.79 30.24
CA GLY A 81 6.38 13.53 30.73
C GLY A 81 5.31 13.65 29.64
N ILE A 82 5.39 14.69 28.81
CA ILE A 82 4.43 14.90 27.73
C ILE A 82 4.55 13.78 26.69
N LEU A 83 5.77 13.44 26.30
CA LEU A 83 6.04 12.48 25.23
C LEU A 83 5.66 11.05 25.60
N PHE A 84 5.95 10.64 26.84
CA PHE A 84 5.77 9.25 27.27
C PHE A 84 4.50 9.01 28.07
N GLU A 85 3.90 10.03 28.69
CA GLU A 85 2.66 9.85 29.45
C GLU A 85 1.42 10.41 28.77
N GLU A 86 1.49 11.57 28.13
CA GLU A 86 0.31 12.25 27.58
C GLU A 86 0.05 11.84 26.13
N LEU A 87 1.07 11.88 25.26
CA LEU A 87 0.90 11.54 23.85
C LEU A 87 0.33 10.14 23.61
N PRO A 88 0.76 9.07 24.30
CA PRO A 88 0.16 7.74 24.09
C PRO A 88 -1.32 7.68 24.48
N LYS A 89 -1.74 8.48 25.47
CA LYS A 89 -3.15 8.58 25.88
C LYS A 89 -3.94 9.34 24.83
N GLU A 90 -3.38 10.37 24.22
CA GLU A 90 -4.02 11.14 23.15
C GLU A 90 -4.14 10.34 21.86
N THR A 91 -3.09 9.62 21.46
CA THR A 91 -3.13 8.74 20.28
C THR A 91 -4.17 7.64 20.45
N ALA A 92 -4.27 7.02 21.64
CA ALA A 92 -5.30 6.04 21.93
C ALA A 92 -6.73 6.62 21.84
N LYS A 93 -6.94 7.88 22.27
CA LYS A 93 -8.23 8.58 22.11
C LYS A 93 -8.54 8.87 20.65
N LEU A 94 -7.56 9.35 19.88
CA LEU A 94 -7.70 9.59 18.44
C LEU A 94 -8.01 8.31 17.68
N ASP A 95 -7.36 7.20 18.01
CA ASP A 95 -7.62 5.90 17.41
C ASP A 95 -9.02 5.39 17.73
N ALA A 96 -9.47 5.55 18.98
CA ALA A 96 -10.83 5.19 19.38
C ALA A 96 -11.88 6.06 18.65
N PHE A 97 -11.62 7.36 18.52
CA PHE A 97 -12.48 8.29 17.80
C PHE A 97 -12.51 8.00 16.30
N SER A 98 -11.36 7.71 15.68
CA SER A 98 -11.24 7.27 14.30
C SER A 98 -12.07 6.02 14.05
N LYS A 99 -11.98 5.02 14.94
CA LYS A 99 -12.80 3.79 14.85
C LYS A 99 -14.30 4.06 14.97
N LEU A 100 -14.73 5.02 15.79
CA LEU A 100 -16.14 5.41 15.91
C LEU A 100 -16.66 6.14 14.67
N ILE A 101 -15.82 6.96 14.04
CA ILE A 101 -16.18 7.73 12.84
C ILE A 101 -16.09 6.91 11.56
N ASN A 102 -15.23 5.88 11.54
CA ASN A 102 -15.01 5.07 10.35
C ASN A 102 -16.31 4.47 9.82
N LEU A 103 -16.63 4.79 8.57
CA LEU A 103 -17.80 4.31 7.83
C LEU A 103 -17.90 2.78 7.75
N GLN A 104 -16.77 2.08 7.90
CA GLN A 104 -16.73 0.61 7.99
C GLN A 104 -17.50 0.06 9.21
N ASN A 105 -17.60 0.85 10.28
CA ASN A 105 -18.39 0.50 11.48
C ASN A 105 -19.79 1.13 11.48
N ALA A 106 -20.15 1.88 10.44
CA ALA A 106 -21.44 2.55 10.37
C ALA A 106 -22.57 1.55 10.03
N ASN A 107 -23.77 1.82 10.56
CA ASN A 107 -24.98 1.08 10.21
C ASN A 107 -25.27 1.25 8.70
N ALA A 108 -25.93 0.27 8.08
CA ALA A 108 -26.38 0.30 6.68
C ALA A 108 -27.10 1.61 6.29
N LYS A 109 -27.83 2.24 7.22
CA LYS A 109 -28.46 3.56 7.01
C LYS A 109 -27.45 4.70 6.85
N GLY A 110 -26.35 4.68 7.61
CA GLY A 110 -25.26 5.67 7.54
C GLY A 110 -24.44 5.52 6.26
N ILE A 111 -24.06 4.30 5.90
CA ILE A 111 -23.40 4.00 4.62
C ILE A 111 -24.29 4.43 3.45
N ALA A 112 -25.60 4.14 3.50
CA ALA A 112 -26.52 4.57 2.46
C ALA A 112 -26.69 6.10 2.37
N TYR A 113 -26.48 6.84 3.47
CA TYR A 113 -26.52 8.30 3.46
C TYR A 113 -25.28 8.89 2.79
N GLU A 114 -24.08 8.40 3.14
CA GLU A 114 -22.84 8.85 2.51
C GLU A 114 -22.78 8.47 1.02
N ASN A 115 -23.17 7.26 0.65
CA ASN A 115 -23.26 6.87 -0.76
C ASN A 115 -24.20 7.81 -1.54
N LYS A 116 -25.34 8.21 -0.95
CA LYS A 116 -26.23 9.19 -1.58
C LYS A 116 -25.57 10.55 -1.72
N ARG A 117 -24.84 11.00 -0.70
CA ARG A 117 -24.13 12.29 -0.70
C ARG A 117 -23.04 12.34 -1.77
N GLU A 118 -22.21 11.30 -1.87
CA GLU A 118 -21.17 11.21 -2.90
C GLU A 118 -21.77 11.17 -4.31
N ILE A 119 -22.81 10.37 -4.51
CA ILE A 119 -23.55 10.35 -5.78
C ILE A 119 -24.12 11.75 -6.07
N ILE A 120 -24.65 12.47 -5.07
CA ILE A 120 -25.16 13.83 -5.23
C ILE A 120 -24.07 14.80 -5.69
N LEU A 121 -22.89 14.73 -5.09
CA LEU A 121 -21.78 15.60 -5.44
C LEU A 121 -21.27 15.32 -6.87
N GLU A 122 -21.04 14.05 -7.20
CA GLU A 122 -20.45 13.66 -8.49
C GLU A 122 -21.34 13.98 -9.70
N PHE A 123 -22.65 13.79 -9.56
CA PHE A 123 -23.59 14.02 -10.67
C PHE A 123 -24.21 15.41 -10.66
N SER A 124 -23.83 16.27 -9.72
CA SER A 124 -24.27 17.66 -9.70
C SER A 124 -23.57 18.46 -10.80
N THR A 125 -24.23 19.50 -11.29
CA THR A 125 -23.58 20.43 -12.23
C THR A 125 -22.92 21.55 -11.44
N PRO A 126 -21.82 22.16 -11.92
CA PRO A 126 -21.19 23.28 -11.22
C PRO A 126 -22.13 24.49 -11.06
N SER A 127 -23.20 24.57 -11.86
CA SER A 127 -24.26 25.58 -11.74
C SER A 127 -25.28 25.27 -10.65
N ASN A 128 -25.45 24.00 -10.24
CA ASN A 128 -26.34 23.60 -9.16
C ASN A 128 -25.77 22.37 -8.41
N PRO A 129 -24.99 22.60 -7.33
CA PRO A 129 -24.25 21.55 -6.63
C PRO A 129 -25.11 20.62 -5.76
N PHE A 130 -26.41 20.91 -5.59
CA PHE A 130 -27.32 20.13 -4.75
C PHE A 130 -28.67 19.89 -5.44
N ASP A 131 -28.66 19.34 -6.66
CA ASP A 131 -29.90 18.97 -7.37
C ASP A 131 -30.25 17.47 -7.16
N PRO A 132 -31.07 17.09 -6.17
CA PRO A 132 -31.48 15.69 -6.00
C PRO A 132 -32.46 15.19 -7.07
N GLY A 133 -32.97 16.07 -7.95
CA GLY A 133 -34.02 15.79 -8.92
C GLY A 133 -33.55 15.29 -10.28
N ALA A 134 -32.27 15.46 -10.61
CA ALA A 134 -31.77 15.15 -11.94
C ALA A 134 -31.88 13.64 -12.26
N PRO A 135 -32.32 13.26 -13.48
CA PRO A 135 -32.55 11.86 -13.84
C PRO A 135 -31.29 10.99 -13.71
N ARG A 136 -30.10 11.60 -13.76
CA ARG A 136 -28.80 10.93 -13.56
C ARG A 136 -28.62 10.39 -12.13
N PHE A 137 -29.08 11.12 -11.11
CA PHE A 137 -29.00 10.69 -9.70
C PHE A 137 -29.85 9.45 -9.41
N LYS A 138 -31.02 9.34 -10.05
CA LYS A 138 -31.96 8.23 -9.85
C LYS A 138 -31.41 6.90 -10.39
N VAL A 139 -30.60 6.92 -11.44
CA VAL A 139 -29.99 5.71 -12.06
C VAL A 139 -28.87 5.13 -11.20
N HIS A 140 -28.14 5.97 -10.46
CA HIS A 140 -27.00 5.52 -9.65
C HIS A 140 -27.42 5.08 -8.24
N LEU A 141 -28.47 5.67 -7.65
CA LEU A 141 -29.05 5.15 -6.40
C LEU A 141 -29.61 3.72 -6.52
N THR A 142 -29.93 3.32 -7.75
CA THR A 142 -30.53 2.02 -8.09
C THR A 142 -29.49 0.90 -8.32
N THR A 143 -28.22 1.07 -7.98
CA THR A 143 -27.18 0.05 -8.29
C THR A 143 -26.91 -0.95 -7.15
N PHE A 144 -27.46 -0.74 -5.95
CA PHE A 144 -27.05 -1.48 -4.74
C PHE A 144 -28.00 -2.60 -4.25
N LYS A 145 -29.09 -2.93 -4.97
CA LYS A 145 -29.97 -4.08 -4.62
C LYS A 145 -30.40 -4.81 -5.90
N SER A 146 -30.52 -6.14 -5.87
CA SER A 146 -30.92 -6.99 -7.01
C SER A 146 -32.23 -6.53 -7.69
N ASP A 147 -33.24 -6.12 -6.92
CA ASP A 147 -34.50 -5.55 -7.44
C ASP A 147 -34.32 -4.24 -8.23
N LEU A 148 -33.21 -3.55 -7.99
CA LEU A 148 -32.90 -2.28 -8.62
C LEU A 148 -32.13 -2.46 -9.94
N ILE A 149 -31.53 -3.64 -10.20
CA ILE A 149 -30.93 -3.98 -11.51
C ILE A 149 -32.03 -3.97 -12.59
N HIS A 150 -33.19 -4.56 -12.30
CA HIS A 150 -34.33 -4.58 -13.20
C HIS A 150 -34.93 -3.17 -13.42
N ARG A 151 -35.09 -2.38 -12.35
CA ARG A 151 -35.56 -0.99 -12.47
C ARG A 151 -34.57 -0.13 -13.25
N ARG A 152 -33.27 -0.37 -13.09
CA ARG A 152 -32.19 0.32 -13.80
C ARG A 152 -32.16 -0.03 -15.28
N ALA A 153 -32.29 -1.31 -15.65
CA ALA A 153 -32.40 -1.74 -17.04
C ALA A 153 -33.56 -1.02 -17.75
N LYS A 154 -34.72 -0.90 -17.07
CA LYS A 154 -35.86 -0.12 -17.59
C LYS A 154 -35.55 1.36 -17.80
N ILE A 155 -34.82 2.01 -16.89
CA ILE A 155 -34.45 3.44 -17.04
C ILE A 155 -33.42 3.63 -18.14
N LEU A 156 -32.43 2.74 -18.25
CA LEU A 156 -31.42 2.79 -19.31
C LEU A 156 -32.05 2.55 -20.69
N HIS A 157 -33.00 1.62 -20.80
CA HIS A 157 -33.78 1.40 -22.02
C HIS A 157 -34.63 2.62 -22.39
N TYR A 158 -35.25 3.27 -21.40
CA TYR A 158 -35.99 4.52 -21.60
C TYR A 158 -35.06 5.66 -22.04
N LEU A 159 -33.87 5.79 -21.45
CA LEU A 159 -32.90 6.82 -21.79
C LEU A 159 -32.35 6.61 -23.21
N ASN A 160 -32.00 5.37 -23.57
CA ASN A 160 -31.56 5.02 -24.93
C ASN A 160 -32.62 5.41 -25.98
N SER A 161 -33.91 5.23 -25.66
CA SER A 161 -35.01 5.63 -26.54
C SER A 161 -35.25 7.14 -26.63
N LYS A 162 -34.75 7.93 -25.68
CA LYS A 162 -35.03 9.37 -25.58
C LYS A 162 -33.84 10.25 -25.95
N ASP A 163 -32.63 9.84 -25.59
CA ASP A 163 -31.39 10.60 -25.77
C ASP A 163 -30.19 9.64 -25.78
N GLN A 164 -29.76 9.29 -26.99
CA GLN A 164 -28.70 8.31 -27.22
C GLN A 164 -27.32 8.85 -26.81
N ASP A 165 -27.04 10.14 -27.04
CA ASP A 165 -25.80 10.78 -26.64
C ASP A 165 -25.59 10.70 -25.12
N ARG A 166 -26.67 10.89 -24.35
CA ARG A 166 -26.61 10.75 -22.88
C ARG A 166 -26.46 9.31 -22.42
N TYR A 167 -27.02 8.36 -23.16
CA TYR A 167 -26.86 6.94 -22.87
C TYR A 167 -25.40 6.51 -22.99
N GLU A 168 -24.74 6.88 -24.09
CA GLU A 168 -23.34 6.55 -24.37
C GLU A 168 -22.35 7.16 -23.36
N VAL A 169 -22.64 8.36 -22.84
CA VAL A 169 -21.81 9.01 -21.80
C VAL A 169 -21.95 8.34 -20.41
N ILE A 170 -23.11 7.77 -20.11
CA ILE A 170 -23.41 7.20 -18.79
C ILE A 170 -23.02 5.72 -18.71
N LEU A 171 -23.04 5.00 -19.83
CA LEU A 171 -22.74 3.56 -19.90
C LEU A 171 -21.36 3.15 -19.32
N PRO A 172 -20.25 3.87 -19.55
CA PRO A 172 -18.92 3.46 -19.08
C PRO A 172 -18.70 3.71 -17.58
N ARG A 173 -19.36 4.73 -17.02
CA ARG A 173 -19.10 5.20 -15.64
C ARG A 173 -19.41 4.17 -14.55
N PRO A 174 -20.47 3.35 -14.65
CA PRO A 174 -20.81 2.37 -13.64
C PRO A 174 -20.27 0.97 -13.92
N ALA A 175 -19.26 0.81 -14.79
CA ALA A 175 -18.66 -0.48 -15.16
C ALA A 175 -19.70 -1.54 -15.60
N LEU A 176 -20.72 -1.12 -16.36
CA LEU A 176 -21.67 -2.04 -16.97
C LEU A 176 -21.31 -2.29 -18.43
N GLU A 177 -21.26 -3.56 -18.81
CA GLU A 177 -21.22 -3.96 -20.20
C GLU A 177 -22.56 -3.63 -20.89
N PRO A 178 -22.57 -3.07 -22.13
CA PRO A 178 -23.80 -2.80 -22.89
C PRO A 178 -24.70 -4.05 -23.01
N GLY A 179 -24.09 -5.23 -23.16
CA GLY A 179 -24.81 -6.50 -23.22
C GLY A 179 -25.59 -6.85 -21.95
N SER A 180 -25.27 -6.24 -20.80
CA SER A 180 -26.01 -6.43 -19.54
C SER A 180 -27.32 -5.64 -19.50
N VAL A 181 -27.54 -4.69 -20.42
CA VAL A 181 -28.74 -3.84 -20.49
C VAL A 181 -29.72 -4.35 -21.54
N ASP A 182 -29.21 -4.95 -22.62
CA ASP A 182 -30.00 -5.38 -23.78
C ASP A 182 -30.40 -6.87 -23.75
N GLY A 183 -29.87 -7.66 -22.81
CA GLY A 183 -30.26 -9.05 -22.60
C GLY A 183 -31.58 -9.20 -21.83
N GLU A 184 -32.39 -10.21 -22.19
CA GLU A 184 -33.54 -10.63 -21.40
C GLU A 184 -33.03 -11.15 -20.04
N LEU A 185 -33.41 -10.48 -18.94
CA LEU A 185 -33.11 -10.90 -17.57
C LEU A 185 -33.87 -12.19 -17.25
N VAL A 186 -33.28 -13.34 -17.56
CA VAL A 186 -33.75 -14.65 -17.09
C VAL A 186 -33.34 -14.78 -15.62
N ILE A 187 -34.33 -14.85 -14.72
CA ILE A 187 -34.15 -15.10 -13.28
C ILE A 187 -34.22 -16.62 -13.05
#